data_AF-A0A529Q9I4-F1
#
_entry.id   AF-A0A529Q9I4-F1
#
_cell.length_a   1.000
_cell.length_b   1.000
_cell.length_c   1.000
_cell.angle_alpha   90.00
_cell.angle_beta   90.00
_cell.angle_gamma   90.00
#
_symmetry.space_group_name_H-M   'P 1'
#
loop_
_entity.id
_entity.type
_entity.pdbx_description
1 polymer ?
#
loop_
_entity_poly.entity_id
_entity_poly.type
_entity_poly.pdbx_seq_one_letter_code
_entity_poly.pdbx_strand_id
1 'polypeptide(L)'
;EFMHGDYGTAQVIGREAVNQDLVLKADQVLVGTNRTRRRYNQRLRELKGFNADFPQAGDKLVCLRNDPAKGLLNGSLWKVMTSSRETVKPGINLLVSPEEDDPDRGVAKIKLLKAAFEDPDAEIPWQQKKRFDDFDYGYALTVHKAQGSQWNDVVLFDESWAFKETRQRWLYTAITRAAERLTV
;
A
#
# COMPACT_ATOMS: atom_id res chain seq x y z
N GLU A 1 -15.82 -2.76 21.32
CA GLU A 1 -14.55 -3.37 20.86
C GLU A 1 -14.80 -4.82 20.52
N PHE A 2 -13.98 -5.40 19.65
CA PHE A 2 -13.98 -6.84 19.46
C PHE A 2 -13.40 -7.52 20.70
N MET A 3 -13.93 -8.69 21.05
CA MET A 3 -13.28 -9.51 22.07
C MET A 3 -12.03 -10.15 21.45
N HIS A 4 -10.93 -10.18 22.20
CA HIS A 4 -9.73 -10.88 21.77
C HIS A 4 -10.01 -12.38 21.72
N GLY A 5 -9.47 -13.05 20.72
CA GLY A 5 -9.70 -14.48 20.54
C GLY A 5 -9.34 -14.98 19.14
N ASP A 6 -9.28 -16.29 19.04
CA ASP A 6 -9.19 -17.02 17.77
C ASP A 6 -10.60 -17.50 17.39
N TYR A 7 -11.04 -17.10 16.20
CA TYR A 7 -12.33 -17.43 15.59
C TYR A 7 -12.15 -18.30 14.34
N GLY A 8 -11.02 -19.01 14.23
CA GLY A 8 -10.68 -19.90 13.13
C GLY A 8 -10.00 -19.17 11.98
N THR A 9 -10.78 -18.63 11.04
CA THR A 9 -10.26 -17.84 9.91
C THR A 9 -10.06 -16.37 10.27
N ALA A 10 -10.60 -15.92 11.40
CA ALA A 10 -10.39 -14.57 11.92
C ALA A 10 -9.74 -14.64 13.30
N GLN A 11 -8.78 -13.77 13.56
CA GLN A 11 -8.15 -13.63 14.87
C GLN A 11 -8.19 -12.16 15.30
N VAL A 12 -8.50 -11.91 16.58
CA VAL A 12 -8.43 -10.57 17.17
C VAL A 12 -7.35 -10.61 18.24
N ILE A 13 -6.28 -9.84 18.04
CA ILE A 13 -5.09 -9.89 18.88
C ILE A 13 -4.76 -8.52 19.50
N GLY A 14 -4.11 -8.56 20.65
CA GLY A 14 -3.53 -7.36 21.24
C GLY A 14 -2.29 -6.89 20.47
N ARG A 15 -1.93 -5.62 20.63
CA ARG A 15 -0.77 -5.00 19.97
C ARG A 15 0.54 -5.74 20.26
N GLU A 16 0.65 -6.29 21.46
CA GLU A 16 1.80 -7.07 21.95
C GLU A 16 2.01 -8.40 21.23
N ALA A 17 0.96 -8.96 20.62
CA ALA A 17 1.03 -10.21 19.86
C ALA A 17 1.39 -9.99 18.38
N VAL A 18 1.37 -8.73 17.90
CA VAL A 18 1.75 -8.39 16.53
C VAL A 18 3.26 -8.57 16.36
N ASN A 19 3.66 -9.51 15.51
CA ASN A 19 5.06 -9.77 15.17
C ASN A 19 5.38 -9.45 13.70
N GLN A 20 6.67 -9.41 13.35
CA GLN A 20 7.12 -9.04 12.01
C GLN A 20 6.64 -10.04 10.95
N ASP A 21 6.69 -11.33 11.26
CA ASP A 21 6.30 -12.40 10.33
C ASP A 21 4.83 -12.31 9.94
N LEU A 22 3.95 -12.01 10.88
CA LEU A 22 2.52 -11.82 10.64
C LEU A 22 2.29 -10.75 9.58
N VAL A 23 2.90 -9.56 9.74
CA VAL A 23 2.68 -8.43 8.84
C VAL A 23 3.39 -8.63 7.50
N LEU A 24 4.53 -9.35 7.47
CA LEU A 24 5.28 -9.62 6.24
C LEU A 24 4.65 -10.72 5.37
N LYS A 25 3.92 -11.67 5.99
CA LYS A 25 3.22 -12.77 5.30
C LYS A 25 1.86 -12.37 4.77
N ALA A 26 1.21 -11.36 5.36
CA ALA A 26 -0.07 -10.86 4.89
C ALA A 26 0.03 -10.37 3.44
N ASP A 27 -0.97 -10.70 2.62
CA ASP A 27 -1.08 -10.19 1.26
C ASP A 27 -1.27 -8.67 1.27
N GLN A 28 -2.05 -8.18 2.25
CA GLN A 28 -2.32 -6.76 2.42
C GLN A 28 -2.47 -6.36 3.89
N VAL A 29 -1.83 -5.23 4.22
CA VAL A 29 -2.03 -4.54 5.50
C VAL A 29 -3.00 -3.38 5.31
N LEU A 30 -4.01 -3.28 6.18
CA LEU A 30 -5.01 -2.23 6.17
C LEU A 30 -4.96 -1.37 7.44
N VAL A 31 -5.08 -0.07 7.26
CA VAL A 31 -5.06 0.94 8.34
C VAL A 31 -6.13 2.01 8.10
N GLY A 32 -6.38 2.87 9.08
CA GLY A 32 -7.37 3.95 8.95
C GLY A 32 -6.84 5.22 8.34
N THR A 33 -5.72 5.72 8.87
CA THR A 33 -5.23 7.07 8.59
C THR A 33 -4.05 7.08 7.61
N ASN A 34 -3.90 8.16 6.84
CA ASN A 34 -2.73 8.35 5.97
C ASN A 34 -1.42 8.44 6.75
N ARG A 35 -1.44 9.03 7.95
CA ARG A 35 -0.28 9.09 8.85
C ARG A 35 0.19 7.69 9.23
N THR A 36 -0.74 6.82 9.64
CA THR A 36 -0.42 5.43 9.94
C THR A 36 0.04 4.69 8.70
N ARG A 37 -0.63 4.85 7.56
CA ARG A 37 -0.26 4.23 6.29
C ARG A 37 1.20 4.51 5.91
N ARG A 38 1.62 5.77 5.96
CA ARG A 38 3.01 6.17 5.66
C ARG A 38 4.02 5.50 6.60
N ARG A 39 3.76 5.54 7.91
CA ARG A 39 4.62 4.91 8.92
C ARG A 39 4.76 3.41 8.70
N TYR A 40 3.65 2.71 8.43
CA TYR A 40 3.68 1.27 8.16
C TYR A 40 4.38 0.92 6.86
N ASN A 41 4.17 1.71 5.80
CA ASN A 41 4.90 1.53 4.55
C ASN A 41 6.42 1.66 4.74
N GLN A 42 6.88 2.71 5.42
CA GLN A 42 8.29 2.89 5.74
C GLN A 42 8.82 1.71 6.56
N ARG A 43 8.09 1.31 7.61
CA ARG A 43 8.51 0.19 8.46
C ARG A 43 8.57 -1.13 7.69
N LEU A 44 7.60 -1.42 6.83
CA LEU A 44 7.56 -2.65 6.04
C LEU A 44 8.67 -2.69 4.99
N ARG A 45 9.08 -1.52 4.46
CA ARG A 45 10.26 -1.40 3.61
C ARG A 45 11.54 -1.75 4.35
N GLU A 46 11.75 -1.16 5.53
CA GLU A 46 12.91 -1.47 6.38
C GLU A 46 12.97 -2.96 6.71
N LEU A 47 11.85 -3.58 7.10
CA LEU A 47 11.77 -5.00 7.42
C LEU A 47 12.07 -5.91 6.22
N LYS A 48 11.81 -5.45 4.99
CA LYS A 48 12.17 -6.14 3.75
C LYS A 48 13.58 -5.79 3.26
N GLY A 49 14.34 -4.98 4.00
CA GLY A 49 15.72 -4.61 3.69
C GLY A 49 15.88 -3.46 2.70
N PHE A 50 14.81 -2.71 2.42
CA PHE A 50 14.87 -1.52 1.57
C PHE A 50 15.29 -0.30 2.38
N ASN A 51 16.40 0.33 1.98
CA ASN A 51 17.03 1.41 2.73
C ASN A 51 17.11 2.73 1.93
N ALA A 52 16.69 2.73 0.66
CA ALA A 52 16.69 3.95 -0.16
C ALA A 52 15.39 4.72 0.02
N ASP A 53 15.45 6.06 -0.09
CA ASP A 53 14.26 6.92 0.03
C ASP A 53 13.27 6.72 -1.12
N PHE A 54 13.75 6.29 -2.29
CA PHE A 54 12.96 6.00 -3.48
C PHE A 54 12.71 4.50 -3.69
N PRO A 55 11.70 4.12 -4.49
CA PRO A 55 11.39 2.72 -4.77
C PRO A 55 12.54 1.95 -5.43
N GLN A 56 12.74 0.71 -4.97
CA GLN A 56 13.76 -0.22 -5.43
C GLN A 56 13.11 -1.45 -6.09
N ALA A 57 13.88 -2.24 -6.85
CA ALA A 57 13.39 -3.52 -7.37
C ALA A 57 12.88 -4.42 -6.22
N GLY A 58 11.67 -4.95 -6.35
CA GLY A 58 10.95 -5.68 -5.33
C GLY A 58 9.96 -4.85 -4.51
N ASP A 59 10.00 -3.51 -4.59
CA ASP A 59 9.03 -2.67 -3.87
C ASP A 59 7.60 -2.88 -4.36
N LYS A 60 6.64 -2.83 -3.44
CA LYS A 60 5.20 -2.81 -3.72
C LYS A 60 4.70 -1.36 -3.73
N LEU A 61 4.06 -0.96 -4.83
CA LEU A 61 3.55 0.38 -5.06
C LEU A 61 2.04 0.37 -5.32
N VAL A 62 1.37 1.47 -5.02
CA VAL A 62 -0.02 1.74 -5.35
C VAL A 62 -0.11 2.93 -6.29
N CYS A 63 -0.86 2.78 -7.38
CA CYS A 63 -1.10 3.86 -8.33
C CYS A 63 -2.14 4.85 -7.77
N LEU A 64 -1.85 6.15 -7.79
CA LEU A 64 -2.72 7.20 -7.24
C LEU A 64 -3.50 7.96 -8.31
N ARG A 65 -3.12 7.85 -9.58
CA ARG A 65 -3.75 8.56 -10.69
C ARG A 65 -3.81 7.69 -11.94
N ASN A 66 -4.99 7.67 -12.57
CA ASN A 66 -5.20 6.95 -13.82
C ASN A 66 -4.28 7.46 -14.93
N ASP A 67 -3.71 6.53 -15.70
CA ASP A 67 -3.05 6.80 -16.98
C ASP A 67 -3.48 5.68 -17.96
N PRO A 68 -4.55 5.91 -18.75
CA PRO A 68 -5.08 4.91 -19.67
C PRO A 68 -4.07 4.44 -20.72
N ALA A 69 -3.15 5.31 -21.16
CA ALA A 69 -2.15 4.96 -22.16
C ALA A 69 -1.15 3.91 -21.64
N LYS A 70 -1.00 3.81 -20.31
CA LYS A 70 -0.14 2.84 -19.63
C LYS A 70 -0.91 1.74 -18.89
N GLY A 71 -2.25 1.73 -18.98
CA GLY A 71 -3.10 0.80 -18.23
C GLY A 71 -3.10 1.00 -16.71
N LEU A 72 -2.66 2.17 -16.23
CA LEU A 72 -2.59 2.47 -14.81
C LEU A 72 -3.97 2.87 -14.28
N LEU A 73 -4.46 2.17 -13.26
CA LEU A 73 -5.71 2.48 -12.58
C LEU A 73 -5.45 2.92 -11.14
N ASN A 74 -6.14 3.96 -10.68
CA ASN A 74 -6.05 4.44 -9.30
C ASN A 74 -6.49 3.35 -8.32
N GLY A 75 -5.63 3.03 -7.37
CA GLY A 75 -5.81 1.95 -6.40
C GLY A 75 -5.18 0.61 -6.83
N SER A 76 -4.80 0.44 -8.10
CA SER A 76 -4.12 -0.79 -8.53
C SER A 76 -2.73 -0.92 -7.90
N LEU A 77 -2.37 -2.15 -7.56
CA LEU A 77 -1.10 -2.51 -6.95
C LEU A 77 -0.11 -3.04 -7.98
N TRP A 78 1.16 -2.65 -7.79
CA TRP A 78 2.23 -2.91 -8.74
C TRP A 78 3.51 -3.29 -8.01
N LYS A 79 4.24 -4.27 -8.54
CA LYS A 79 5.56 -4.68 -8.08
C LYS A 79 6.64 -4.07 -8.97
N VAL A 80 7.64 -3.44 -8.37
CA VAL A 80 8.80 -2.93 -9.10
C VAL A 80 9.66 -4.10 -9.55
N MET A 81 9.80 -4.26 -10.86
CA MET A 81 10.63 -5.31 -11.46
C MET A 81 12.09 -4.87 -11.55
N THR A 82 12.31 -3.65 -12.05
CA THR A 82 13.65 -3.07 -12.18
C THR A 82 13.60 -1.59 -11.89
N SER A 83 14.60 -1.10 -11.14
CA SER A 83 14.86 0.32 -10.96
C SER A 83 16.06 0.75 -11.79
N SER A 84 15.93 1.86 -12.52
CA SER A 84 17.09 2.49 -13.17
C SER A 84 18.13 2.91 -12.13
N ARG A 85 19.42 2.92 -12.54
CA ARG A 85 20.49 3.44 -11.67
C ARG A 85 20.16 4.87 -11.25
N GLU A 86 20.50 5.18 -10.01
CA GLU A 86 20.27 6.52 -9.48
C GLU A 86 20.99 7.57 -10.33
N THR A 87 20.29 8.67 -10.60
CA THR A 87 20.86 9.83 -11.28
C THR A 87 20.50 11.11 -10.51
N VAL A 88 21.21 12.20 -10.78
CA VAL A 88 20.91 13.55 -10.26
C VAL A 88 19.59 14.14 -10.79
N LYS A 89 18.90 13.46 -11.71
CA LYS A 89 17.63 13.93 -12.25
C LYS A 89 16.52 13.77 -11.20
N PRO A 90 15.52 14.66 -11.20
CA PRO A 90 14.40 14.58 -10.26
C PRO A 90 13.49 13.37 -10.50
N GLY A 91 13.63 12.69 -11.64
CA GLY A 91 12.81 11.55 -12.01
C GLY A 91 13.57 10.23 -11.95
N ILE A 92 12.89 9.17 -11.50
CA ILE A 92 13.35 7.79 -11.59
C ILE A 92 12.44 7.01 -12.53
N ASN A 93 13.04 6.24 -13.47
CA ASN A 93 12.28 5.35 -14.35
C ASN A 93 12.28 3.94 -13.77
N LEU A 94 11.11 3.31 -13.73
CA LEU A 94 10.91 1.95 -13.23
C LEU A 94 10.16 1.12 -14.27
N LEU A 95 10.40 -0.19 -14.25
CA LEU A 95 9.50 -1.17 -14.85
C LEU A 95 8.72 -1.82 -13.72
N VAL A 96 7.40 -1.88 -13.88
CA VAL A 96 6.49 -2.45 -12.89
C VAL A 96 5.59 -3.50 -13.52
N SER A 97 5.31 -4.57 -12.79
CA SER A 97 4.27 -5.55 -13.14
C SER A 97 3.08 -5.37 -12.20
N PRO A 98 1.85 -5.59 -12.66
CA PRO A 98 0.71 -5.62 -11.75
C PRO A 98 0.84 -6.78 -10.76
N GLU A 99 0.24 -6.63 -9.59
CA GLU A 99 0.23 -7.68 -8.54
C GLU A 99 -0.94 -8.65 -8.70
N GLU A 100 -2.05 -8.20 -9.31
CA GLU A 100 -3.16 -9.09 -9.67
C GLU A 100 -2.70 -10.05 -10.78
N ASP A 101 -3.09 -11.33 -10.68
CA ASP A 101 -2.90 -12.37 -11.71
C ASP A 101 -3.77 -12.11 -12.94
N ASP A 102 -3.67 -10.90 -13.50
CA ASP A 102 -4.19 -10.58 -14.82
C ASP A 102 -3.04 -10.72 -15.83
N PRO A 103 -2.88 -11.90 -16.47
CA PRO A 103 -1.80 -12.14 -17.42
C PRO A 103 -1.85 -11.23 -18.65
N ASP A 104 -2.99 -10.59 -18.94
CA ASP A 104 -3.11 -9.62 -20.03
C ASP A 104 -2.56 -8.23 -19.65
N ARG A 105 -2.39 -7.99 -18.35
CA ARG A 105 -1.89 -6.73 -17.80
C ARG A 105 -0.35 -6.76 -17.79
N GLY A 106 0.21 -6.46 -18.95
CA GLY A 106 1.66 -6.47 -19.17
C GLY A 106 2.46 -5.47 -18.30
N VAL A 107 3.80 -5.57 -18.37
CA VAL A 107 4.73 -4.68 -17.67
C VAL A 107 4.54 -3.22 -18.13
N ALA A 108 4.42 -2.29 -17.19
CA ALA A 108 4.34 -0.86 -17.47
C ALA A 108 5.67 -0.15 -17.17
N LYS A 109 6.03 0.81 -18.03
CA LYS A 109 7.15 1.72 -17.79
C LYS A 109 6.63 3.01 -17.17
N ILE A 110 7.03 3.26 -15.93
CA ILE A 110 6.61 4.44 -15.18
C ILE A 110 7.78 5.37 -14.87
N LYS A 111 7.47 6.64 -14.67
CA LYS A 111 8.43 7.68 -14.31
C LYS A 111 7.95 8.40 -13.07
N LEU A 112 8.62 8.17 -11.94
CA LEU A 112 8.26 8.74 -10.65
C LEU A 112 9.09 9.98 -10.33
N LEU A 113 8.52 10.88 -9.55
CA LEU A 113 9.21 12.06 -8.99
C LEU A 113 9.84 11.67 -7.66
N LYS A 114 11.17 11.76 -7.54
CA LYS A 114 11.91 11.39 -6.32
C LYS A 114 11.42 12.13 -5.06
N ALA A 115 11.21 13.44 -5.19
CA ALA A 115 10.75 14.30 -4.10
C ALA A 115 9.42 13.83 -3.46
N ALA A 116 8.56 13.13 -4.21
CA ALA A 116 7.30 12.60 -3.67
C ALA A 116 7.51 11.46 -2.66
N PHE A 117 8.69 10.84 -2.65
CA PHE A 117 9.07 9.75 -1.75
C PHE A 117 10.05 10.23 -0.67
N GLU A 118 10.95 11.16 -1.00
CA GLU A 118 11.92 11.75 -0.08
C GLU A 118 11.23 12.63 0.99
N ASP A 119 10.28 13.47 0.56
CA ASP A 119 9.49 14.31 1.46
C ASP A 119 8.00 14.25 1.08
N PRO A 120 7.25 13.27 1.63
CA PRO A 120 5.83 13.09 1.34
C PRO A 120 4.92 14.23 1.84
N ASP A 121 5.44 15.12 2.70
CA ASP A 121 4.71 16.26 3.24
C ASP A 121 5.05 17.57 2.51
N ALA A 122 6.08 17.57 1.66
CA ALA A 122 6.39 18.69 0.79
C ALA A 122 5.24 18.98 -0.19
N GLU A 123 4.86 20.26 -0.27
CA GLU A 123 3.92 20.71 -1.28
C GLU A 123 4.62 20.79 -2.65
N ILE A 124 4.34 19.80 -3.50
CA ILE A 124 4.91 19.76 -4.85
C ILE A 124 3.94 20.47 -5.82
N PRO A 125 4.40 21.51 -6.54
CA PRO A 125 3.56 22.21 -7.51
C PRO A 125 2.94 21.25 -8.54
N TRP A 126 1.64 21.41 -8.81
CA TRP A 126 0.93 20.56 -9.76
C TRP A 126 1.57 20.51 -11.15
N GLN A 127 2.12 21.62 -11.62
CA GLN A 127 2.82 21.70 -12.91
C GLN A 127 4.02 20.75 -13.01
N GLN A 128 4.69 20.51 -11.88
CA GLN A 128 5.75 19.52 -11.78
C GLN A 128 5.16 18.12 -11.65
N LYS A 129 4.23 17.91 -10.72
CA LYS A 129 3.61 16.61 -10.43
C LYS A 129 2.94 15.96 -11.66
N LYS A 130 2.29 16.75 -12.52
CA LYS A 130 1.63 16.25 -13.73
C LYS A 130 2.57 15.65 -14.79
N ARG A 131 3.88 15.89 -14.68
CA ARG A 131 4.89 15.37 -15.62
C ARG A 131 5.37 13.96 -15.28
N PHE A 132 4.91 13.40 -14.15
CA PHE A 132 5.31 12.12 -13.59
C PHE A 132 4.09 11.25 -13.34
N ASP A 133 4.30 9.95 -13.24
CA ASP A 133 3.27 9.02 -12.78
C ASP A 133 3.12 9.15 -11.26
N ASP A 134 1.88 9.10 -10.78
CA ASP A 134 1.54 9.33 -9.37
C ASP A 134 1.41 7.98 -8.66
N PHE A 135 2.36 7.68 -7.79
CA PHE A 135 2.44 6.43 -7.03
C PHE A 135 2.87 6.72 -5.59
N ASP A 136 2.54 5.79 -4.71
CA ASP A 136 3.02 5.72 -3.33
C ASP A 136 3.34 4.25 -3.01
N TYR A 137 3.87 3.96 -1.83
CA TYR A 137 4.08 2.60 -1.36
C TYR A 137 2.73 1.91 -1.06
N GLY A 138 2.65 0.64 -1.48
CA GLY A 138 1.43 -0.18 -1.44
C GLY A 138 1.43 -1.27 -0.38
N TYR A 139 2.45 -1.40 0.46
CA TYR A 139 2.50 -2.45 1.50
C TYR A 139 1.36 -2.33 2.51
N ALA A 140 1.03 -1.09 2.90
CA ALA A 140 -0.14 -0.74 3.69
C ALA A 140 -1.03 0.22 2.91
N LEU A 141 -2.34 -0.03 2.96
CA LEU A 141 -3.37 0.82 2.36
C LEU A 141 -4.32 1.34 3.43
N THR A 142 -4.90 2.52 3.20
CA THR A 142 -6.05 2.92 3.99
C THR A 142 -7.26 2.09 3.58
N VAL A 143 -8.16 1.80 4.52
CA VAL A 143 -9.41 1.06 4.23
C VAL A 143 -10.22 1.74 3.11
N HIS A 144 -10.23 3.07 3.05
CA HIS A 144 -10.86 3.82 1.97
C HIS A 144 -10.24 3.54 0.59
N LYS A 145 -8.92 3.37 0.52
CA LYS A 145 -8.23 3.04 -0.74
C LYS A 145 -8.33 1.56 -1.11
N ALA A 146 -8.63 0.69 -0.15
CA ALA A 146 -8.85 -0.73 -0.38
C ALA A 146 -10.29 -1.06 -0.82
N GLN A 147 -11.20 -0.08 -0.90
CA GLN A 147 -12.57 -0.30 -1.33
C GLN A 147 -12.61 -0.86 -2.76
N GLY A 148 -13.30 -1.98 -2.94
CA GLY A 148 -13.40 -2.68 -4.23
C GLY A 148 -12.31 -3.73 -4.48
N SER A 149 -11.28 -3.79 -3.63
CA SER A 149 -10.22 -4.81 -3.68
C SER A 149 -10.47 -5.94 -2.68
N GLN A 150 -9.86 -7.11 -2.89
CA GLN A 150 -9.94 -8.25 -1.98
C GLN A 150 -8.60 -9.01 -1.99
N TRP A 151 -8.21 -9.57 -0.84
CA TRP A 151 -6.99 -10.39 -0.67
C TRP A 151 -7.30 -11.61 0.19
N ASN A 152 -6.47 -12.66 0.10
CA ASN A 152 -6.71 -13.88 0.87
C ASN A 152 -6.37 -13.67 2.35
N ASP A 153 -5.20 -13.11 2.64
CA ASP A 153 -4.74 -12.83 4.02
C ASP A 153 -4.60 -11.32 4.27
N VAL A 154 -5.40 -10.79 5.18
CA VAL A 154 -5.39 -9.37 5.57
C VAL A 154 -5.06 -9.19 7.04
N VAL A 155 -4.12 -8.29 7.31
CA VAL A 155 -3.87 -7.74 8.65
C VAL A 155 -4.48 -6.34 8.73
N LEU A 156 -5.47 -6.18 9.60
CA LEU A 156 -6.19 -4.94 9.82
C LEU A 156 -5.76 -4.32 11.16
N PHE A 157 -5.14 -3.15 11.14
CA PHE A 157 -5.00 -2.36 12.36
C PHE A 157 -6.29 -1.58 12.63
N ASP A 158 -7.03 -1.95 13.69
CA ASP A 158 -8.28 -1.26 14.05
C ASP A 158 -8.01 0.21 14.46
N GLU A 159 -8.20 1.11 13.51
CA GLU A 159 -8.20 2.56 13.71
C GLU A 159 -9.61 3.17 13.64
N SER A 160 -10.64 2.36 13.86
CA SER A 160 -12.04 2.81 13.78
C SER A 160 -12.41 3.89 14.80
N TRP A 161 -11.56 4.12 15.82
CA TRP A 161 -11.63 5.27 16.72
C TRP A 161 -11.54 6.61 15.98
N ALA A 162 -10.85 6.66 14.84
CA ALA A 162 -10.73 7.86 14.00
C ALA A 162 -12.01 8.16 13.20
N PHE A 163 -12.97 7.24 13.18
CA PHE A 163 -14.18 7.29 12.35
C PHE A 163 -15.44 7.11 13.20
N LYS A 164 -15.54 7.81 14.35
CA LYS A 164 -16.58 7.56 15.38
C LYS A 164 -18.02 7.44 14.83
N GLU A 165 -18.40 8.36 13.93
CA GLU A 165 -19.76 8.39 13.34
C GLU A 165 -20.02 7.26 12.34
N THR A 166 -18.97 6.75 11.70
CA THR A 166 -19.04 5.73 10.65
C THR A 166 -18.30 4.45 11.03
N ARG A 167 -18.01 4.24 12.32
CA ARG A 167 -17.16 3.17 12.85
C ARG A 167 -17.56 1.80 12.33
N GLN A 168 -18.84 1.47 12.41
CA GLN A 168 -19.36 0.19 11.94
C GLN A 168 -19.18 0.00 10.43
N ARG A 169 -19.41 1.05 9.63
CA ARG A 169 -19.23 1.01 8.17
C ARG A 169 -17.76 0.87 7.79
N TRP A 170 -16.88 1.56 8.52
CA TRP A 170 -15.44 1.46 8.32
C TRP A 170 -14.94 0.04 8.63
N LEU A 171 -15.34 -0.51 9.79
CA LEU A 171 -14.99 -1.87 10.18
C LEU A 171 -15.54 -2.90 9.19
N TYR A 172 -16.80 -2.79 8.79
CA TYR A 172 -17.40 -3.65 7.78
C TYR A 172 -16.61 -3.61 6.46
N THR A 173 -16.26 -2.42 6.00
CA THR A 173 -15.46 -2.24 4.78
C THR A 173 -14.10 -2.94 4.91
N ALA A 174 -13.43 -2.75 6.05
CA ALA A 174 -12.11 -3.31 6.31
C ALA A 174 -12.13 -4.84 6.39
N ILE A 175 -13.05 -5.39 7.17
CA ILE A 175 -13.20 -6.84 7.42
C ILE A 175 -13.51 -7.57 6.12
N THR A 176 -14.40 -7.03 5.29
CA THR A 176 -14.80 -7.66 4.01
C THR A 176 -13.72 -7.60 2.93
N ARG A 177 -12.54 -7.03 3.20
CA ARG A 177 -11.39 -7.11 2.28
C ARG A 177 -10.66 -8.45 2.36
N ALA A 178 -10.81 -9.18 3.47
CA ALA A 178 -10.27 -10.52 3.64
C ALA A 178 -11.19 -11.57 3.00
N ALA A 179 -10.66 -12.40 2.12
CA ALA A 179 -11.38 -13.53 1.53
C ALA A 179 -11.25 -14.80 2.38
N GLU A 180 -10.05 -15.08 2.92
CA GLU A 180 -9.78 -16.33 3.62
C GLU A 180 -9.38 -16.13 5.07
N ARG A 181 -8.48 -15.17 5.36
CA ARG A 181 -7.90 -14.96 6.68
C ARG A 181 -7.88 -13.48 7.05
N LEU A 182 -8.26 -13.19 8.29
CA LEU A 182 -8.24 -11.85 8.85
C LEU A 182 -7.58 -11.85 10.21
N THR A 183 -6.58 -11.00 10.41
CA THR A 183 -6.07 -10.67 11.74
C THR A 183 -6.36 -9.22 12.05
N VAL A 184 -7.02 -8.94 13.18
CA VAL A 184 -7.35 -7.59 13.68
C VAL A 184 -6.52 -7.26 14.90
#